data_AF-M0IXI2-F1
#
_entry.id   AF-M0IXI2-F1
#
_cell.length_a   1.000
_cell.length_b   1.000
_cell.length_c   1.000
_cell.angle_alpha   90.00
_cell.angle_beta   90.00
_cell.angle_gamma   90.00
#
_symmetry.space_group_name_H-M   'P 1'
#
loop_
_entity.id
_entity.type
_entity.pdbx_description
1 polymer ?
#
loop_
_entity_poly.entity_id
_entity_poly.type
_entity_poly.pdbx_seq_one_letter_code
_entity_poly.pdbx_strand_id
1 'polypeptide(L)'
;MTRDDVHSTFRTRLARPRDTPTRLALATLVGSDRFWGGLFLVLPFLALAATRVHEAFVPFAAGLPLGLCLWLQWLSHEFVAPEVAVDSAAATLTLSKPYGNGRYSPVDAADIDRVSIVQLSAIALVRLRYRRRGVSKPAATVIPSSGVAELRSRLAAMGFDAPVRRFEPRPAAVTRLVADPAVVRIAATPLAFLGYVGALSHLYGPRAFVTDAVVVPLVVLVIFGGYSAVWRFRLRRERRS
;
A
#
# COMPACT_ATOMS: atom_id res chain seq x y z
N MET A 1 31.01 -21.83 -2.70
CA MET A 1 30.27 -20.63 -2.28
C MET A 1 30.93 -19.44 -2.95
N THR A 2 30.36 -19.05 -4.09
CA THR A 2 30.82 -17.91 -4.90
C THR A 2 30.24 -16.63 -4.32
N ARG A 3 30.90 -15.50 -4.51
CA ARG A 3 30.56 -14.20 -3.90
C ARG A 3 29.13 -13.71 -4.20
N ASP A 4 28.51 -14.22 -5.27
CA ASP A 4 27.11 -13.98 -5.65
C ASP A 4 26.09 -14.78 -4.80
N ASP A 5 26.55 -15.77 -4.03
CA ASP A 5 25.72 -16.58 -3.14
C ASP A 5 25.39 -15.86 -1.81
N VAL A 6 25.87 -14.64 -1.59
CA VAL A 6 25.71 -13.95 -0.29
C VAL A 6 24.81 -12.73 -0.40
N HIS A 7 24.80 -12.08 -1.55
CA HIS A 7 24.13 -10.81 -1.78
C HIS A 7 23.15 -10.90 -2.97
N SER A 8 21.87 -10.70 -2.71
CA SER A 8 20.83 -10.68 -3.76
C SER A 8 20.11 -9.34 -3.77
N THR A 9 19.95 -8.75 -4.96
CA THR A 9 19.22 -7.48 -5.13
C THR A 9 18.00 -7.69 -6.03
N PHE A 10 16.82 -7.37 -5.52
CA PHE A 10 15.55 -7.48 -6.22
C PHE A 10 15.03 -6.09 -6.56
N ARG A 11 14.74 -5.84 -7.85
CA ARG A 11 14.28 -4.54 -8.34
C ARG A 11 12.93 -4.66 -9.03
N THR A 12 11.99 -3.79 -8.68
CA THR A 12 10.72 -3.67 -9.39
C THR A 12 10.54 -2.24 -9.89
N ARG A 13 10.11 -2.06 -11.14
CA ARG A 13 9.88 -0.73 -11.70
C ARG A 13 8.39 -0.40 -11.76
N LEU A 14 7.86 0.18 -10.68
CA LEU A 14 6.49 0.73 -10.60
C LEU A 14 6.50 2.26 -10.60
N ALA A 15 7.34 2.88 -11.43
CA ALA A 15 7.51 4.33 -11.46
C ALA A 15 6.54 5.04 -12.40
N ARG A 16 5.96 4.32 -13.38
CA ARG A 16 5.18 4.97 -14.44
C ARG A 16 3.82 5.38 -13.89
N PRO A 17 3.22 6.45 -14.42
CA PRO A 17 1.87 6.85 -13.99
C PRO A 17 0.82 5.75 -14.18
N ARG A 18 0.97 4.86 -15.17
CA ARG A 18 0.06 3.73 -15.38
C ARG A 18 0.12 2.68 -14.26
N ASP A 19 1.17 2.70 -13.45
CA ASP A 19 1.39 1.74 -12.35
C ASP A 19 0.72 2.24 -11.05
N THR A 20 0.18 3.47 -11.02
CA THR A 20 -0.50 4.05 -9.85
C THR A 20 -1.62 3.17 -9.28
N PRO A 21 -2.54 2.58 -10.08
CA PRO A 21 -3.57 1.70 -9.54
C PRO A 21 -2.98 0.50 -8.80
N THR A 22 -1.92 -0.09 -9.34
CA THR A 22 -1.19 -1.19 -8.70
C THR A 22 -0.54 -0.74 -7.39
N ARG A 23 0.10 0.44 -7.36
CA ARG A 23 0.69 1.00 -6.12
C ARG A 23 -0.35 1.27 -5.05
N LEU A 24 -1.52 1.79 -5.42
CA LEU A 24 -2.62 2.00 -4.49
C LEU A 24 -3.18 0.68 -3.97
N ALA A 25 -3.36 -0.32 -4.83
CA ALA A 25 -3.76 -1.67 -4.41
C ALA A 25 -2.76 -2.26 -3.41
N LEU A 26 -1.46 -2.14 -3.67
CA LEU A 26 -0.41 -2.55 -2.74
C LEU A 26 -0.46 -1.78 -1.42
N ALA A 27 -0.76 -0.47 -1.46
CA ALA A 27 -0.93 0.34 -0.25
C ALA A 27 -2.08 -0.16 0.64
N THR A 28 -3.18 -0.64 0.06
CA THR A 28 -4.29 -1.23 0.85
C THR A 28 -3.90 -2.50 1.60
N LEU A 29 -2.86 -3.20 1.12
CA LEU A 29 -2.34 -4.44 1.70
C LEU A 29 -1.25 -4.20 2.76
N VAL A 30 -0.81 -2.95 2.94
CA VAL A 30 0.13 -2.58 4.00
C VAL A 30 -0.56 -2.73 5.36
N GLY A 31 0.17 -3.24 6.35
CA GLY A 31 -0.36 -3.42 7.71
C GLY A 31 -1.30 -4.61 7.89
N SER A 32 -1.61 -4.94 9.14
CA SER A 32 -2.44 -6.10 9.50
C SER A 32 -3.90 -5.93 9.07
N ASP A 33 -4.62 -7.04 8.95
CA ASP A 33 -6.06 -7.00 8.58
C ASP A 33 -6.88 -6.27 9.64
N ARG A 34 -6.49 -6.40 10.92
CA ARG A 34 -7.09 -5.64 12.04
C ARG A 34 -6.86 -4.14 11.90
N PHE A 35 -5.66 -3.73 11.52
CA PHE A 35 -5.34 -2.31 11.34
C PHE A 35 -6.19 -1.70 10.23
N TRP A 36 -6.32 -2.41 9.11
CA TRP A 36 -7.17 -1.97 8.00
C TRP A 36 -8.65 -1.98 8.34
N GLY A 37 -9.16 -3.03 9.01
CA GLY A 37 -10.56 -3.07 9.46
C GLY A 37 -10.86 -1.92 10.44
N GLY A 38 -9.92 -1.60 11.33
CA GLY A 38 -10.00 -0.43 12.20
C GLY A 38 -10.10 0.87 11.41
N LEU A 39 -9.24 1.05 10.41
CA LEU A 39 -9.11 2.31 9.67
C LEU A 39 -10.23 2.54 8.64
N PHE A 40 -10.66 1.50 7.93
CA PHE A 40 -11.61 1.60 6.81
C PHE A 40 -13.03 1.19 7.14
N LEU A 41 -13.26 0.53 8.29
CA LEU A 41 -14.60 0.17 8.74
C LEU A 41 -14.92 0.85 10.07
N VAL A 42 -14.20 0.51 11.14
CA VAL A 42 -14.55 0.95 12.50
C VAL A 42 -14.49 2.47 12.63
N LEU A 43 -13.39 3.10 12.19
CA LEU A 43 -13.21 4.54 12.29
C LEU A 43 -14.28 5.33 11.50
N PRO A 44 -14.60 5.00 10.23
CA PRO A 44 -15.76 5.57 9.54
C PRO A 44 -17.08 5.39 10.31
N PHE A 45 -17.38 4.19 10.80
CA PHE A 45 -18.62 3.99 11.58
C PHE A 45 -18.66 4.85 12.85
N LEU A 46 -17.54 4.96 13.57
CA LEU A 46 -17.44 5.82 14.75
C LEU A 46 -17.60 7.30 14.40
N ALA A 47 -17.02 7.76 13.29
CA ALA A 47 -17.18 9.14 12.82
C ALA A 47 -18.65 9.44 12.49
N LEU A 48 -19.34 8.52 11.80
CA LEU A 48 -20.79 8.63 11.53
C LEU A 48 -21.63 8.59 12.80
N ALA A 49 -21.26 7.79 13.80
CA ALA A 49 -21.95 7.78 15.08
C ALA A 49 -21.76 9.11 15.82
N ALA A 50 -20.55 9.68 15.78
CA ALA A 50 -20.24 10.96 16.41
C ALA A 50 -21.07 12.11 15.81
N THR A 51 -21.36 12.10 14.49
CA THR A 51 -22.22 13.11 13.87
C THR A 51 -23.66 13.08 14.38
N ARG A 52 -24.11 11.97 15.00
CA ARG A 52 -25.41 11.88 15.68
C ARG A 52 -25.39 12.45 17.10
N VAL A 53 -24.21 12.58 17.70
CA VAL A 53 -24.03 13.18 19.03
C VAL A 53 -23.98 14.70 18.92
N HIS A 54 -23.25 15.23 17.93
CA HIS A 54 -23.15 16.67 17.72
C HIS A 54 -22.82 17.03 16.26
N GLU A 55 -23.46 18.07 15.73
CA GLU A 55 -23.24 18.54 14.35
C GLU A 55 -21.81 19.04 14.06
N ALA A 56 -21.05 19.42 15.09
CA ALA A 56 -19.66 19.87 14.96
C ALA A 56 -18.74 18.76 14.41
N PHE A 57 -19.16 17.49 14.48
CA PHE A 57 -18.41 16.36 13.92
C PHE A 57 -18.66 16.12 12.43
N VAL A 58 -19.67 16.74 11.83
CA VAL A 58 -20.01 16.55 10.41
C VAL A 58 -18.85 16.92 9.47
N PRO A 59 -18.14 18.06 9.64
CA PRO A 59 -16.98 18.39 8.81
C PRO A 59 -15.82 17.41 8.97
N PHE A 60 -15.59 16.92 10.20
CA PHE A 60 -14.55 15.91 10.47
C PHE A 60 -14.87 14.58 9.80
N ALA A 61 -16.12 14.13 9.92
CA ALA A 61 -16.60 12.93 9.26
C ALA A 61 -16.49 13.07 7.74
N ALA A 62 -16.83 14.23 7.18
CA ALA A 62 -16.72 14.50 5.74
C ALA A 62 -15.26 14.57 5.24
N GLY A 63 -14.32 15.02 6.07
CA GLY A 63 -12.88 15.07 5.74
C GLY A 63 -12.17 13.73 5.84
N LEU A 64 -12.73 12.78 6.60
CA LEU A 64 -12.10 11.48 6.87
C LEU A 64 -11.75 10.67 5.61
N PRO A 65 -12.63 10.55 4.59
CA PRO A 65 -12.28 9.87 3.33
C PRO A 65 -11.09 10.48 2.63
N LEU A 66 -10.98 11.82 2.64
CA LEU A 66 -9.87 12.53 2.01
C LEU A 66 -8.56 12.29 2.75
N GLY A 67 -8.58 12.33 4.08
CA GLY A 67 -7.42 11.99 4.91
C GLY A 67 -6.92 10.58 4.64
N LEU A 68 -7.83 9.59 4.56
CA LEU A 68 -7.47 8.21 4.23
C LEU A 68 -6.96 8.04 2.79
N CYS A 69 -7.54 8.76 1.82
CA CYS A 69 -7.04 8.79 0.44
C CYS A 69 -5.63 9.38 0.35
N LEU A 70 -5.37 10.49 1.04
CA LEU A 70 -4.04 11.09 1.12
C LEU A 70 -3.04 10.16 1.81
N TRP A 71 -3.46 9.46 2.86
CA TRP A 71 -2.63 8.47 3.53
C TRP A 71 -2.30 7.27 2.63
N LEU A 72 -3.28 6.74 1.89
CA LEU A 72 -3.05 5.68 0.90
C LEU A 72 -2.15 6.15 -0.24
N GLN A 73 -2.35 7.38 -0.71
CA GLN A 73 -1.51 8.01 -1.71
C GLN A 73 -0.08 8.13 -1.19
N TRP A 74 0.11 8.60 0.05
CA TRP A 74 1.39 8.68 0.74
C TRP A 74 2.08 7.30 0.80
N LEU A 75 1.38 6.25 1.24
CA LEU A 75 1.93 4.89 1.24
C LEU A 75 2.26 4.38 -0.17
N SER A 76 1.49 4.76 -1.18
CA SER A 76 1.73 4.33 -2.56
C SER A 76 3.09 4.80 -3.09
N HIS A 77 3.61 5.90 -2.55
CA HIS A 77 4.90 6.46 -2.93
C HIS A 77 6.07 5.53 -2.57
N GLU A 78 5.99 4.76 -1.48
CA GLU A 78 7.02 3.77 -1.09
C GLU A 78 7.25 2.70 -2.16
N PHE A 79 6.28 2.48 -3.05
CA PHE A 79 6.37 1.50 -4.13
C PHE A 79 6.90 2.10 -5.43
N VAL A 80 7.44 3.32 -5.43
CA VAL A 80 8.06 3.92 -6.62
C VAL A 80 9.47 3.39 -6.79
N ALA A 81 9.64 2.47 -7.75
CA ALA A 81 10.92 1.83 -8.06
C ALA A 81 11.62 1.14 -6.85
N PRO A 82 10.92 0.25 -6.13
CA PRO A 82 11.48 -0.41 -4.96
C PRO A 82 12.64 -1.34 -5.33
N GLU A 83 13.68 -1.28 -4.51
CA GLU A 83 14.83 -2.17 -4.52
C GLU A 83 15.00 -2.76 -3.12
N VAL A 84 15.23 -4.07 -3.08
CA VAL A 84 15.50 -4.83 -1.86
C VAL A 84 16.81 -5.55 -2.05
N ALA A 85 17.81 -5.19 -1.25
CA ALA A 85 19.06 -5.92 -1.18
C ALA A 85 19.08 -6.77 0.09
N VAL A 86 19.42 -8.04 -0.06
CA VAL A 86 19.53 -9.02 1.02
C VAL A 86 20.97 -9.43 1.13
N ASP A 87 21.56 -9.22 2.30
CA ASP A 87 22.87 -9.74 2.65
C ASP A 87 22.68 -10.86 3.67
N SER A 88 22.80 -12.10 3.19
CA SER A 88 22.61 -13.28 4.01
C SER A 88 23.77 -13.57 4.95
N ALA A 89 24.99 -13.09 4.67
CA ALA A 89 26.12 -13.24 5.59
C ALA A 89 26.06 -12.23 6.73
N ALA A 90 25.70 -10.98 6.43
CA ALA A 90 25.48 -9.97 7.45
C ALA A 90 24.11 -10.09 8.15
N ALA A 91 23.23 -10.97 7.65
CA ALA A 91 21.85 -11.10 8.07
C ALA A 91 21.10 -9.75 8.04
N THR A 92 21.27 -8.98 6.97
CA THR A 92 20.66 -7.64 6.83
C THR A 92 19.79 -7.51 5.57
N LEU A 93 18.77 -6.65 5.67
CA LEU A 93 17.90 -6.22 4.58
C LEU A 93 18.04 -4.71 4.35
N THR A 94 18.32 -4.31 3.13
CA THR A 94 18.39 -2.89 2.76
C THR A 94 17.32 -2.56 1.73
N LEU A 95 16.54 -1.51 1.99
CA LEU A 95 15.44 -1.06 1.14
C LEU A 95 15.82 0.28 0.48
N SER A 96 15.43 0.50 -0.78
CA SER A 96 15.55 1.83 -1.39
C SER A 96 14.49 2.80 -0.87
N LYS A 97 14.84 4.09 -0.87
CA LYS A 97 13.90 5.19 -0.68
C LYS A 97 13.14 5.43 -1.99
N PRO A 98 11.90 5.94 -1.92
CA PRO A 98 11.17 6.30 -3.12
C PRO A 98 11.81 7.50 -3.82
N TYR A 99 11.62 7.61 -5.14
CA TYR A 99 12.02 8.75 -5.98
C TYR A 99 13.53 9.07 -6.12
N GLY A 100 14.45 8.20 -5.69
CA GLY A 100 15.88 8.48 -5.87
C GLY A 100 16.83 7.36 -5.45
N ASN A 101 18.13 7.71 -5.39
CA ASN A 101 19.24 6.76 -5.21
C ASN A 101 19.55 6.45 -3.74
N GLY A 102 18.72 6.96 -2.82
CA GLY A 102 18.91 6.75 -1.39
C GLY A 102 18.48 5.36 -0.96
N ARG A 103 19.17 4.80 0.04
CA ARG A 103 18.75 3.58 0.74
C ARG A 103 18.35 3.94 2.17
N TYR A 104 17.38 3.22 2.71
CA TYR A 104 17.15 3.22 4.15
C TYR A 104 18.33 2.53 4.83
N SER A 105 18.57 2.86 6.10
CA SER A 105 19.59 2.16 6.89
C SER A 105 19.30 0.65 6.91
N PRO A 106 20.31 -0.22 6.76
CA PRO A 106 20.15 -1.66 6.80
C PRO A 106 19.34 -2.10 8.02
N VAL A 107 18.46 -3.06 7.83
CA VAL A 107 17.66 -3.71 8.87
C VAL A 107 18.34 -5.01 9.23
N ASP A 108 18.69 -5.18 10.49
CA ASP A 108 19.18 -6.46 10.99
C ASP A 108 18.02 -7.45 11.08
N ALA A 109 18.26 -8.71 10.72
CA ALA A 109 17.28 -9.78 10.85
C ALA A 109 16.73 -9.89 12.28
N ALA A 110 17.56 -9.61 13.29
CA ALA A 110 17.14 -9.65 14.70
C ALA A 110 16.01 -8.65 15.05
N ASP A 111 15.86 -7.56 14.27
CA ASP A 111 14.82 -6.54 14.46
C ASP A 111 13.49 -6.90 13.78
N ILE A 112 13.48 -7.95 12.94
CA ILE A 112 12.30 -8.40 12.20
C ILE A 112 11.65 -9.54 12.98
N ASP A 113 10.37 -9.37 13.29
CA ASP A 113 9.52 -10.36 13.96
C ASP A 113 8.97 -11.38 12.94
N ARG A 114 8.49 -10.89 11.80
CA ARG A 114 7.87 -11.74 10.78
C ARG A 114 8.02 -11.17 9.38
N VAL A 115 8.26 -12.05 8.42
CA VAL A 115 8.19 -11.74 6.99
C VAL A 115 7.04 -12.53 6.37
N SER A 116 6.26 -11.91 5.50
CA SER A 116 5.23 -12.62 4.72
C SER A 116 5.21 -12.11 3.29
N ILE A 117 5.08 -13.02 2.33
CA ILE A 117 5.13 -12.69 0.90
C ILE A 117 3.74 -12.94 0.30
N VAL A 118 3.16 -11.90 -0.29
CA VAL A 118 1.92 -11.97 -1.07
C VAL A 118 2.29 -11.86 -2.54
N GLN A 119 2.28 -12.99 -3.23
CA GLN A 119 2.63 -13.06 -4.65
C GLN A 119 1.40 -12.75 -5.50
N LEU A 120 1.45 -11.64 -6.23
CA LEU A 120 0.52 -11.27 -7.30
C LEU A 120 1.09 -11.81 -8.63
N SER A 121 0.33 -11.70 -9.72
CA SER A 121 0.71 -12.30 -11.03
C SER A 121 2.16 -12.01 -11.45
N ALA A 122 2.53 -10.73 -11.62
CA ALA A 122 3.86 -10.33 -12.07
C ALA A 122 4.79 -9.81 -10.94
N ILE A 123 4.25 -9.49 -9.78
CA ILE A 123 4.98 -8.88 -8.65
C ILE A 123 4.61 -9.57 -7.34
N ALA A 124 5.46 -9.48 -6.33
CA ALA A 124 5.15 -9.95 -4.99
C ALA A 124 5.39 -8.83 -3.96
N LEU A 125 4.41 -8.64 -3.08
CA LEU A 125 4.50 -7.76 -1.93
C LEU A 125 5.17 -8.51 -0.78
N VAL A 126 6.31 -8.01 -0.32
CA VAL A 126 7.03 -8.51 0.86
C VAL A 126 6.66 -7.61 2.01
N ARG A 127 6.03 -8.17 3.05
CA ARG A 127 5.63 -7.44 4.25
C ARG A 127 6.60 -7.77 5.38
N LEU A 128 7.09 -6.74 6.03
CA LEU A 128 8.02 -6.81 7.14
C LEU A 128 7.31 -6.34 8.41
N ARG A 129 7.29 -7.20 9.43
CA ARG A 129 6.82 -6.84 10.77
C ARG A 129 8.04 -6.71 11.66
N TYR A 130 8.28 -5.52 12.18
CA TYR A 130 9.38 -5.25 13.10
C TYR A 130 9.00 -5.60 14.55
N ARG A 131 9.98 -6.06 15.35
CA ARG A 131 9.79 -6.32 16.79
C ARG A 131 9.50 -5.04 17.56
N ARG A 132 10.21 -3.96 17.25
CA ARG A 132 10.02 -2.65 17.90
C ARG A 132 8.96 -1.83 17.15
N ARG A 133 8.06 -1.20 17.91
CA ARG A 133 7.16 -0.16 17.38
C ARG A 133 7.97 1.11 17.11
N GLY A 134 7.66 1.84 16.03
CA GLY A 134 8.29 3.12 15.72
C GLY A 134 9.56 3.06 14.86
N VAL A 135 9.87 1.92 14.24
CA VAL A 135 10.95 1.84 13.25
C VAL A 135 10.58 2.68 12.03
N SER A 136 11.41 3.67 11.70
CA SER A 136 11.23 4.61 10.57
C SER A 136 11.53 4.01 9.20
N LYS A 137 11.33 2.69 9.05
CA LYS A 137 11.66 1.92 7.84
C LYS A 137 10.37 1.34 7.24
N PRO A 138 10.31 1.16 5.91
CA PRO A 138 9.10 0.68 5.26
C PRO A 138 8.66 -0.68 5.83
N ALA A 139 7.37 -0.82 6.13
CA ALA A 139 6.79 -2.08 6.58
C ALA A 139 6.45 -3.02 5.41
N ALA A 140 6.60 -2.57 4.16
CA ALA A 140 6.38 -3.39 2.99
C ALA A 140 7.24 -2.90 1.81
N THR A 141 7.57 -3.81 0.90
CA THR A 141 8.31 -3.55 -0.34
C THR A 141 7.85 -4.53 -1.42
N VAL A 142 8.25 -4.31 -2.68
CA VAL A 142 7.81 -5.13 -3.81
C VAL A 142 8.99 -5.68 -4.57
N ILE A 143 8.92 -6.98 -4.88
CA ILE A 143 9.88 -7.68 -5.73
C ILE A 143 9.19 -8.27 -6.96
N PRO A 144 9.92 -8.62 -8.03
CA PRO A 144 9.37 -9.41 -9.13
C PRO A 144 8.94 -10.80 -8.65
N SER A 145 7.84 -11.33 -9.20
CA SER A 145 7.36 -12.68 -8.86
C SER A 145 8.38 -13.78 -9.16
N SER A 146 9.26 -13.58 -10.15
CA SER A 146 10.37 -14.49 -10.46
C SER A 146 11.42 -14.58 -9.36
N GLY A 147 11.60 -13.51 -8.57
CA GLY A 147 12.57 -13.44 -7.47
C GLY A 147 12.08 -14.01 -6.14
N VAL A 148 10.83 -14.47 -6.05
CA VAL A 148 10.23 -14.93 -4.78
C VAL A 148 10.92 -16.17 -4.23
N ALA A 149 11.26 -17.13 -5.09
CA ALA A 149 11.92 -18.36 -4.67
C ALA A 149 13.33 -18.07 -4.10
N GLU A 150 14.08 -17.22 -4.80
CA GLU A 150 15.40 -16.77 -4.35
C GLU A 150 15.30 -15.99 -3.05
N LEU A 151 14.43 -14.97 -2.96
CA LEU A 151 14.23 -14.21 -1.73
C LEU A 151 13.87 -15.12 -0.55
N ARG A 152 12.97 -16.09 -0.75
CA ARG A 152 12.58 -17.04 0.31
C ARG A 152 13.78 -17.86 0.78
N SER A 153 14.61 -18.35 -0.13
CA SER A 153 15.81 -19.10 0.23
C SER A 153 16.81 -18.25 1.05
N ARG A 154 16.97 -16.97 0.70
CA ARG A 154 17.82 -16.02 1.42
C ARG A 154 17.27 -15.70 2.81
N LEU A 155 15.96 -15.47 2.91
CA LEU A 155 15.27 -15.26 4.19
C LEU A 155 15.39 -16.49 5.10
N ALA A 156 15.27 -17.70 4.54
CA ALA A 156 15.46 -18.95 5.27
C ALA A 156 16.90 -19.12 5.78
N ALA A 157 17.91 -18.73 4.99
CA ALA A 157 19.30 -18.71 5.43
C ALA A 157 19.56 -17.75 6.60
N MET A 158 18.74 -16.69 6.73
CA MET A 158 18.75 -15.78 7.88
C MET A 158 17.85 -16.23 9.04
N GLY A 159 17.25 -17.42 8.97
CA GLY A 159 16.40 -17.99 10.01
C GLY A 159 14.92 -17.59 9.95
N PHE A 160 14.44 -16.99 8.86
CA PHE A 160 13.02 -16.67 8.68
C PHE A 160 12.27 -17.75 7.92
N ASP A 161 11.12 -18.15 8.46
CA ASP A 161 10.07 -18.76 7.65
C ASP A 161 9.22 -17.64 7.02
N ALA A 162 9.37 -17.45 5.70
CA ALA A 162 8.64 -16.48 4.93
C ALA A 162 7.49 -17.17 4.17
N PRO A 163 6.29 -17.29 4.76
CA PRO A 163 5.15 -17.90 4.10
C PRO A 163 4.82 -17.14 2.80
N VAL A 164 4.74 -17.90 1.70
CA VAL A 164 4.37 -17.39 0.39
C VAL A 164 2.91 -17.69 0.13
N ARG A 165 2.11 -16.64 -0.01
CA ARG A 165 0.71 -16.73 -0.41
C ARG A 165 0.59 -16.34 -1.87
N ARG A 166 0.15 -17.27 -2.72
CA ARG A 166 -0.06 -17.03 -4.15
C ARG A 166 -1.47 -16.51 -4.42
N PHE A 167 -1.55 -15.48 -5.25
CA PHE A 167 -2.77 -14.96 -5.83
C PHE A 167 -3.00 -15.64 -7.18
N GLU A 168 -4.06 -16.44 -7.30
CA GLU A 168 -4.56 -16.93 -8.58
C GLU A 168 -5.81 -16.14 -8.97
N PRO A 169 -5.79 -15.35 -10.06
CA PRO A 169 -7.01 -14.78 -10.64
C PRO A 169 -7.75 -15.89 -11.38
N ARG A 170 -8.43 -16.77 -10.67
CA ARG A 170 -9.24 -17.82 -11.31
C ARG A 170 -10.54 -17.19 -11.83
N PRO A 171 -10.90 -17.38 -13.12
CA PRO A 171 -12.18 -16.94 -13.64
C PRO A 171 -13.30 -17.73 -12.95
N ALA A 172 -14.43 -17.06 -12.72
CA ALA A 172 -15.57 -17.53 -11.99
C ALA A 172 -16.00 -18.96 -12.38
N ALA A 173 -15.84 -19.90 -11.46
CA ALA A 173 -16.61 -21.13 -11.41
C ALA A 173 -16.89 -21.48 -9.95
N VAL A 174 -18.05 -21.01 -9.48
CA VAL A 174 -18.97 -21.66 -8.54
C VAL A 174 -18.37 -22.18 -7.21
N THR A 175 -18.85 -21.57 -6.11
CA THR A 175 -18.93 -22.15 -4.75
C THR A 175 -17.63 -22.51 -4.01
N ARG A 176 -16.88 -21.49 -3.56
CA ARG A 176 -16.35 -21.49 -2.18
C ARG A 176 -16.05 -20.07 -1.73
N LEU A 177 -16.84 -19.64 -0.75
CA LEU A 177 -16.93 -18.31 -0.17
C LEU A 177 -15.71 -17.90 0.69
N VAL A 178 -14.50 -18.33 0.33
CA VAL A 178 -13.26 -17.89 0.98
C VAL A 178 -12.54 -16.97 0.00
N ALA A 179 -13.11 -15.77 -0.19
CA ALA A 179 -12.43 -14.71 -0.92
C ALA A 179 -11.10 -14.41 -0.23
N ASP A 180 -10.00 -14.38 -1.00
CA ASP A 180 -8.68 -14.09 -0.45
C ASP A 180 -8.73 -12.73 0.29
N PRO A 181 -8.34 -12.64 1.57
CA PRO A 181 -8.32 -11.38 2.33
C PRO A 181 -7.62 -10.22 1.61
N ALA A 182 -6.62 -10.50 0.77
CA ALA A 182 -5.99 -9.47 -0.06
C ALA A 182 -6.95 -8.94 -1.14
N VAL A 183 -7.69 -9.83 -1.85
CA VAL A 183 -8.74 -9.43 -2.80
C VAL A 183 -9.82 -8.64 -2.08
N VAL A 184 -10.27 -9.15 -0.94
CA VAL A 184 -11.30 -8.49 -0.12
C VAL A 184 -10.85 -7.09 0.24
N ARG A 185 -9.62 -6.88 0.71
CA ARG A 185 -9.14 -5.54 1.07
C ARG A 185 -9.03 -4.61 -0.13
N ILE A 186 -8.48 -5.07 -1.25
CA ILE A 186 -8.37 -4.26 -2.48
C ILE A 186 -9.75 -3.83 -2.98
N ALA A 187 -10.73 -4.74 -3.01
CA ALA A 187 -12.08 -4.47 -3.49
C ALA A 187 -12.93 -3.70 -2.46
N ALA A 188 -12.82 -4.04 -1.17
CA ALA A 188 -13.62 -3.43 -0.12
C ALA A 188 -13.16 -2.01 0.23
N THR A 189 -11.89 -1.65 0.04
CA THR A 189 -11.40 -0.29 0.30
C THR A 189 -12.17 0.78 -0.48
N PRO A 190 -12.27 0.73 -1.83
CA PRO A 190 -13.05 1.71 -2.58
C PRO A 190 -14.55 1.63 -2.29
N LEU A 191 -15.09 0.42 -2.03
CA LEU A 191 -16.50 0.27 -1.66
C LEU A 191 -16.82 0.90 -0.30
N ALA A 192 -15.93 0.76 0.69
CA ALA A 192 -16.07 1.38 1.99
C ALA A 192 -16.06 2.91 1.87
N PHE A 193 -15.16 3.46 1.04
CA PHE A 193 -15.16 4.89 0.74
C PHE A 193 -16.46 5.38 0.11
N LEU A 194 -16.90 4.72 -0.96
CA LEU A 194 -18.11 5.11 -1.68
C LEU A 194 -19.35 4.97 -0.79
N GLY A 195 -19.46 3.87 -0.04
CA GLY A 195 -20.55 3.64 0.89
C GLY A 195 -20.60 4.69 1.99
N TYR A 196 -19.44 5.05 2.55
CA TYR A 196 -19.34 6.08 3.58
C TYR A 196 -19.71 7.48 3.06
N VAL A 197 -19.17 7.88 1.89
CA VAL A 197 -19.51 9.16 1.26
C VAL A 197 -21.00 9.22 0.91
N GLY A 198 -21.56 8.12 0.40
CA GLY A 198 -22.98 7.98 0.12
C GLY A 198 -23.83 8.12 1.38
N ALA A 199 -23.44 7.47 2.48
CA ALA A 199 -24.13 7.57 3.76
C ALA A 199 -24.12 9.01 4.31
N LEU A 200 -22.98 9.69 4.31
CA LEU A 200 -22.89 11.11 4.72
C LEU A 200 -23.75 12.02 3.84
N SER A 201 -23.69 11.83 2.52
CA SER A 201 -24.51 12.59 1.57
C SER A 201 -26.00 12.37 1.79
N HIS A 202 -26.41 11.14 2.12
CA HIS A 202 -27.80 10.82 2.41
C HIS A 202 -28.29 11.47 3.72
N LEU A 203 -27.44 11.50 4.75
CA LEU A 203 -27.81 12.02 6.07
C LEU A 203 -27.77 13.55 6.17
N TYR A 204 -26.78 14.20 5.55
CA TYR A 204 -26.51 15.63 5.73
C TYR A 204 -26.54 16.43 4.43
N GLY A 205 -26.84 15.77 3.30
CA GLY A 205 -26.78 16.37 1.98
C GLY A 205 -25.34 16.56 1.47
N PRO A 206 -25.17 16.90 0.17
CA PRO A 206 -23.85 17.10 -0.43
C PRO A 206 -23.10 18.32 0.13
N ARG A 207 -23.81 19.24 0.80
CA ARG A 207 -23.21 20.44 1.42
C ARG A 207 -22.28 20.11 2.58
N ALA A 208 -22.41 18.93 3.20
CA ALA A 208 -21.47 18.46 4.23
C ALA A 208 -20.01 18.41 3.74
N PHE A 209 -19.79 18.29 2.43
CA PHE A 209 -18.47 18.27 1.80
C PHE A 209 -17.97 19.65 1.37
N VAL A 210 -18.76 20.71 1.56
CA VAL A 210 -18.38 22.09 1.26
C VAL A 210 -17.94 22.79 2.55
N THR A 211 -16.91 22.22 3.18
CA THR A 211 -16.27 22.78 4.37
C THR A 211 -14.77 22.88 4.11
N ASP A 212 -14.06 23.79 4.79
CA ASP A 212 -12.60 23.95 4.59
C ASP A 212 -11.84 22.64 4.86
N ALA A 213 -12.32 21.84 5.80
CA ALA A 213 -11.81 20.50 6.13
C ALA A 213 -11.88 19.50 4.96
N VAL A 214 -12.71 19.76 3.96
CA VAL A 214 -12.93 18.89 2.79
C VAL A 214 -12.43 19.55 1.51
N VAL A 215 -12.71 20.84 1.32
CA VAL A 215 -12.33 21.59 0.12
C VAL A 215 -10.81 21.68 0.00
N VAL A 216 -10.08 21.99 1.08
CA VAL A 216 -8.61 22.12 1.02
C VAL A 216 -7.94 20.80 0.64
N PRO A 217 -8.23 19.64 1.28
CA PRO A 217 -7.64 18.37 0.86
C PRO A 217 -8.11 17.89 -0.52
N LEU A 218 -9.36 18.19 -0.91
CA LEU A 218 -9.88 17.87 -2.24
C LEU A 218 -9.13 18.65 -3.33
N VAL A 219 -8.89 19.95 -3.12
CA VAL A 219 -8.10 20.79 -4.05
C VAL A 219 -6.67 20.25 -4.15
N VAL A 220 -6.04 19.85 -3.04
CA VAL A 220 -4.72 19.20 -3.08
C VAL A 220 -4.75 17.91 -3.91
N LEU A 221 -5.76 17.06 -3.72
CA LEU A 221 -5.95 15.83 -4.51
C LEU A 221 -6.15 16.11 -6.01
N VAL A 222 -6.94 17.14 -6.35
CA VAL A 222 -7.20 17.54 -7.74
C VAL A 222 -5.96 18.15 -8.38
N ILE A 223 -5.22 19.01 -7.69
CA ILE A 223 -3.96 19.58 -8.17
C ILE A 223 -2.94 18.46 -8.39
N PHE A 224 -2.78 17.55 -7.43
CA PHE A 224 -1.82 16.44 -7.54
C PHE A 224 -2.22 15.45 -8.63
N GLY A 225 -3.51 15.13 -8.74
CA GLY A 225 -4.07 14.30 -9.81
C GLY A 225 -3.95 14.96 -11.19
N GLY A 226 -4.22 16.25 -11.28
CA GLY A 226 -4.08 17.07 -12.48
C GLY A 226 -2.63 17.19 -12.93
N TYR A 227 -1.70 17.45 -12.02
CA TYR A 227 -0.26 17.48 -12.31
C TYR A 227 0.21 16.11 -12.83
N SER A 228 -0.24 15.02 -12.20
CA SER A 228 0.03 13.65 -12.63
C SER A 228 -0.54 13.34 -14.04
N ALA A 229 -1.70 13.89 -14.38
CA ALA A 229 -2.35 13.72 -15.68
C ALA A 229 -1.70 14.58 -16.79
N VAL A 230 -1.37 15.84 -16.51
CA VAL A 230 -0.65 16.72 -17.45
C VAL A 230 0.73 16.15 -17.78
N TRP A 231 1.42 15.60 -16.78
CA TRP A 231 2.70 14.91 -16.99
C TRP A 231 2.54 13.63 -17.84
N ARG A 232 1.43 12.88 -17.70
CA ARG A 232 1.07 11.77 -18.60
C ARG A 232 0.87 12.22 -20.06
N PHE A 233 0.28 13.41 -20.30
CA PHE A 233 0.06 13.92 -21.65
C PHE A 233 1.34 14.41 -22.31
N ARG A 234 2.22 15.12 -21.59
CA ARG A 234 3.51 15.57 -22.14
C ARG A 234 4.40 14.40 -22.60
N LEU A 235 4.51 13.34 -21.79
CA LEU A 235 5.32 12.15 -22.13
C LEU A 235 4.76 11.31 -23.29
N ARG A 236 3.46 11.41 -23.60
CA ARG A 236 2.87 10.78 -24.79
C ARG A 236 3.24 11.50 -26.08
N ARG A 237 3.54 12.80 -25.99
CA ARG A 237 3.90 13.64 -27.15
C ARG A 237 5.33 13.38 -27.60
N GLU A 238 6.26 13.22 -26.66
CA GLU A 238 7.69 12.95 -26.93
C GLU A 238 7.97 11.53 -27.48
N ARG A 239 7.01 10.61 -27.43
CA ARG A 239 7.14 9.26 -28.03
C ARG A 239 6.56 9.17 -29.45
N ARG A 240 5.97 10.24 -29.96
CA ARG A 240 5.36 10.31 -31.30
C ARG A 240 6.07 11.29 -32.24
N SER A 241 7.07 12.01 -31.73
CA SER A 241 8.05 12.79 -32.50
C SER A 241 9.34 12.01 -32.60
#